data_AF-A0A9W8LZ15-F1
#
_entry.id   AF-A0A9W8LZ15-F1
#
_cell.length_a   1.000
_cell.length_b   1.000
_cell.length_c   1.000
_cell.angle_alpha   90.00
_cell.angle_beta   90.00
_cell.angle_gamma   90.00
#
_symmetry.space_group_name_H-M   'P 1'
#
loop_
_entity.id
_entity.type
_entity.pdbx_description
1 polymer ?
#
loop_
_entity_poly.entity_id
_entity_poly.type
_entity_poly.pdbx_seq_one_letter_code
_entity_poly.pdbx_strand_id
1 'polypeptide(L)'
;MNTSSSSIPERKRKAPQQPERGQAKRYTLGKARSVDVVSFVEARAFEINALQKSLQNARTSGNTRAFQTLPRHLRRRAASHNIKRIPARLRERAIAEMKKSAQSSKTLGETGRLTNAKKSRRYKRRNASGRAEFERRQHGKRWLETHVWHAKRMRMCELWNTMVAETPNERSHRAAYRAAKENTHIQDVSYYAMLELTGPEAAIVALLRPLLSPTELTVAMRPYIGGARMAPLTLHRKGMYPQGLLGPATALWQPGPTADCRTLWLRVHPASSDAVANELNRAVEAQNDLQVKITDISQELVSFELL
;
A
#
# COMPACT_ATOMS: atom_id res chain seq x y z
N MET A 1 -30.15 11.96 -33.83
CA MET A 1 -29.83 10.52 -33.83
C MET A 1 -29.38 10.12 -32.43
N ASN A 2 -29.98 9.07 -31.89
CA ASN A 2 -30.00 8.69 -30.47
C ASN A 2 -28.62 8.58 -29.80
N THR A 3 -28.45 9.29 -28.69
CA THR A 3 -27.42 9.03 -27.68
C THR A 3 -28.04 8.23 -26.53
N SER A 4 -27.81 6.92 -26.53
CA SER A 4 -28.21 6.03 -25.43
C SER A 4 -27.25 6.20 -24.24
N SER A 5 -27.61 7.06 -23.28
CA SER A 5 -26.94 7.11 -21.98
C SER A 5 -27.44 5.97 -21.08
N SER A 6 -26.58 5.04 -20.69
CA SER A 6 -26.91 4.05 -19.66
C SER A 6 -26.89 4.72 -18.28
N SER A 7 -28.07 5.05 -17.78
CA SER A 7 -28.28 5.56 -16.42
C SER A 7 -28.08 4.43 -15.41
N ILE A 8 -27.04 4.54 -14.58
CA ILE A 8 -26.85 3.74 -13.36
C ILE A 8 -28.08 3.97 -12.45
N PRO A 9 -28.76 2.93 -11.94
CA PRO A 9 -29.94 3.15 -11.11
C PRO A 9 -29.50 3.76 -9.78
N GLU A 10 -29.93 5.01 -9.59
CA GLU A 10 -29.78 5.77 -8.36
C GLU A 10 -30.47 5.01 -7.23
N ARG A 11 -29.68 4.49 -6.29
CA ARG A 11 -30.18 3.74 -5.15
C ARG A 11 -30.86 4.73 -4.20
N LYS A 12 -32.15 5.00 -4.43
CA LYS A 12 -33.00 5.82 -3.57
C LYS A 12 -32.79 5.38 -2.12
N ARG A 13 -32.11 6.22 -1.33
CA ARG A 13 -32.06 6.08 0.12
C ARG A 13 -33.49 6.24 0.61
N LYS A 14 -34.12 5.13 1.00
CA LYS A 14 -35.42 5.15 1.67
C LYS A 14 -35.24 6.03 2.91
N ALA A 15 -35.95 7.15 2.96
CA ALA A 15 -36.02 7.98 4.16
C ALA A 15 -36.38 7.07 5.35
N PRO A 16 -35.81 7.28 6.56
CA PRO A 16 -36.25 6.54 7.72
C PRO A 16 -37.74 6.82 7.90
N GLN A 17 -38.58 5.81 7.62
CA GLN A 17 -39.99 5.87 7.93
C GLN A 17 -40.06 6.10 9.43
N GLN A 18 -40.59 7.26 9.84
CA GLN A 18 -40.97 7.47 11.22
C GLN A 18 -41.89 6.30 11.59
N PRO A 19 -41.67 5.64 12.74
CA PRO A 19 -42.57 4.57 13.14
C PRO A 19 -43.96 5.19 13.24
N GLU A 20 -44.88 4.72 12.39
CA GLU A 20 -46.27 5.14 12.51
C GLU A 20 -46.67 4.90 13.96
N ARG A 21 -47.12 5.96 14.63
CA ARG A 21 -47.74 5.86 15.96
C ARG A 21 -49.00 5.03 15.76
N GLY A 22 -48.83 3.71 15.81
CA GLY A 22 -49.91 2.75 15.84
C GLY A 22 -50.83 3.17 16.98
N GLN A 23 -52.08 3.43 16.66
CA GLN A 23 -53.12 3.76 17.62
C GLN A 23 -53.00 2.79 18.80
N ALA A 24 -52.77 3.31 19.99
CA ALA A 24 -52.64 2.50 21.19
C ALA A 24 -53.94 1.69 21.36
N LYS A 25 -53.87 0.38 21.09
CA LYS A 25 -54.98 -0.54 21.37
C LYS A 25 -55.29 -0.39 22.86
N ARG A 26 -56.46 0.16 23.19
CA ARG A 26 -56.94 0.25 24.57
C ARG A 26 -57.17 -1.17 25.07
N TYR A 27 -56.27 -1.66 25.93
CA TYR A 27 -56.41 -2.95 26.57
C TYR A 27 -57.52 -2.85 27.63
N THR A 28 -58.67 -3.46 27.37
CA THR A 28 -59.73 -3.65 28.36
C THR A 28 -59.26 -4.65 29.42
N LEU A 29 -59.23 -4.27 30.70
CA LEU A 29 -58.76 -5.08 31.84
C LEU A 29 -59.45 -6.47 31.94
N GLY A 30 -60.63 -6.66 31.35
CA GLY A 30 -61.36 -7.94 31.34
C GLY A 30 -60.80 -9.03 30.41
N LYS A 31 -59.88 -8.69 29.48
CA LYS A 31 -59.23 -9.65 28.55
C LYS A 31 -57.77 -9.92 28.92
N ALA A 32 -57.34 -9.48 30.10
CA ALA A 32 -55.95 -9.49 30.57
C ALA A 32 -55.50 -10.84 31.18
N ARG A 33 -56.28 -11.93 31.05
CA ARG A 33 -55.96 -13.22 31.68
C ARG A 33 -55.39 -14.28 30.74
N SER A 34 -55.37 -14.04 29.42
CA SER A 34 -54.84 -15.00 28.44
C SER A 34 -53.86 -14.32 27.49
N VAL A 35 -52.60 -14.77 27.49
CA VAL A 35 -51.59 -14.35 26.53
C VAL A 35 -51.67 -15.26 25.32
N ASP A 36 -51.85 -14.68 24.13
CA ASP A 36 -51.65 -15.41 22.88
C ASP A 36 -50.14 -15.62 22.66
N VAL A 37 -49.70 -16.84 22.94
CA VAL A 37 -48.28 -17.21 22.93
C VAL A 37 -47.67 -17.04 21.54
N VAL A 38 -48.44 -17.32 20.48
CA VAL A 38 -47.93 -17.29 19.10
C VAL A 38 -47.62 -15.85 18.70
N SER A 39 -48.58 -14.94 18.82
CA SER A 39 -48.36 -13.53 18.48
C SER A 39 -47.31 -12.85 19.37
N PHE A 40 -47.22 -13.22 20.65
CA PHE A 40 -46.22 -12.70 21.57
C PHE A 40 -44.79 -13.15 21.20
N VAL A 41 -44.61 -14.41 20.80
CA VAL A 41 -43.32 -14.96 20.37
C VAL A 41 -42.94 -14.40 19.01
N GLU A 42 -43.86 -14.29 18.06
CA GLU A 42 -43.61 -13.68 16.75
C GLU A 42 -43.16 -12.22 16.87
N ALA A 43 -43.84 -11.44 17.71
CA ALA A 43 -43.46 -10.05 17.97
C ALA A 43 -42.03 -9.89 18.56
N ARG A 44 -41.54 -10.91 19.26
CA ARG A 44 -40.19 -10.95 19.89
C ARG A 44 -39.20 -11.87 19.18
N ALA A 45 -39.56 -12.46 18.04
CA ALA A 45 -38.75 -13.45 17.37
C ALA A 45 -37.37 -12.91 16.98
N PHE A 46 -37.29 -11.63 16.58
CA PHE A 46 -36.01 -10.98 16.27
C PHE A 46 -35.09 -10.91 17.50
N GLU A 47 -35.62 -10.53 18.66
CA GLU A 47 -34.88 -10.38 19.92
C GLU A 47 -34.38 -11.75 20.43
N ILE A 48 -35.26 -12.75 20.42
CA ILE A 48 -34.93 -14.13 20.82
C ILE A 48 -33.82 -14.68 19.92
N ASN A 49 -33.94 -14.50 18.60
CA ASN A 49 -32.93 -14.94 17.65
C ASN A 49 -31.60 -14.17 17.80
N ALA A 50 -31.64 -12.87 18.08
CA ALA A 50 -30.45 -12.07 18.32
C ALA A 50 -29.72 -12.50 19.61
N LEU A 51 -30.46 -12.77 20.69
CA LEU A 51 -29.92 -13.29 21.94
C LEU A 51 -29.30 -14.68 21.74
N GLN A 52 -30.02 -15.59 21.06
CA GLN A 52 -29.52 -16.94 20.79
C GLN A 52 -28.22 -16.92 19.97
N LYS A 53 -28.14 -16.10 18.92
CA LYS A 53 -26.91 -15.90 18.14
C LYS A 53 -25.76 -15.37 19.02
N SER A 54 -26.06 -14.43 19.90
CA SER A 54 -25.05 -13.85 20.80
C SER A 54 -24.52 -14.88 21.81
N LEU A 55 -25.39 -15.72 22.37
CA LEU A 55 -25.01 -16.82 23.25
C LEU A 55 -24.18 -17.89 22.52
N GLN A 56 -24.53 -18.24 21.28
CA GLN A 56 -23.73 -19.16 20.44
C GLN A 56 -22.33 -18.59 20.14
N ASN A 57 -22.25 -17.30 19.82
CA ASN A 57 -20.97 -16.60 19.60
C ASN A 57 -20.11 -16.52 20.88
N ALA A 58 -20.74 -16.33 22.04
CA ALA A 58 -20.04 -16.34 23.33
C ALA A 58 -19.49 -17.74 23.68
N ARG A 59 -20.30 -18.79 23.47
CA ARG A 59 -19.89 -20.19 23.68
C ARG A 59 -18.70 -20.57 22.78
N THR A 60 -18.77 -20.23 21.49
CA THR A 60 -17.67 -20.48 20.55
C THR A 60 -16.41 -19.68 20.93
N SER A 61 -16.55 -18.45 21.43
CA SER A 61 -15.42 -17.65 21.95
C SER A 61 -14.73 -18.29 23.16
N GLY A 62 -15.48 -18.99 24.01
CA GLY A 62 -14.96 -19.76 25.15
C GLY A 62 -14.13 -20.99 24.74
N ASN A 63 -14.54 -21.68 23.68
CA ASN A 63 -13.92 -22.93 23.21
C ASN A 63 -12.73 -22.73 22.25
N THR A 64 -12.44 -21.48 21.84
CA THR A 64 -11.25 -21.18 21.03
C THR A 64 -10.03 -20.96 21.91
N ARG A 65 -8.85 -21.36 21.43
CA ARG A 65 -7.59 -21.03 22.10
C ARG A 65 -7.34 -19.53 22.06
N ALA A 66 -6.64 -18.99 23.06
CA ALA A 66 -6.37 -17.55 23.17
C ALA A 66 -5.79 -16.91 21.89
N PHE A 67 -4.90 -17.62 21.17
CA PHE A 67 -4.31 -17.12 19.92
C PHE A 67 -5.24 -17.20 18.70
N GLN A 68 -6.32 -17.99 18.76
CA GLN A 68 -7.32 -18.11 17.71
C GLN A 68 -8.39 -17.03 17.81
N THR A 69 -8.61 -16.42 18.99
CA THR A 69 -9.55 -15.31 19.16
C THR A 69 -9.13 -14.06 18.35
N LEU A 70 -7.85 -13.94 17.97
CA LEU A 70 -7.35 -12.82 17.17
C LEU A 70 -7.91 -12.84 15.73
N PRO A 71 -8.17 -11.66 15.12
CA PRO A 71 -8.44 -11.53 13.69
C PRO A 71 -7.34 -12.19 12.85
N ARG A 72 -7.71 -12.77 11.69
CA ARG A 72 -6.81 -13.57 10.85
C ARG A 72 -5.49 -12.85 10.51
N HIS A 73 -5.54 -11.56 10.15
CA HIS A 73 -4.36 -10.75 9.79
C HIS A 73 -3.42 -10.46 10.97
N LEU A 74 -3.90 -10.54 12.22
CA LEU A 74 -3.10 -10.40 13.44
C LEU A 74 -2.52 -11.71 13.95
N ARG A 75 -3.00 -12.87 13.46
CA ARG A 75 -2.52 -14.17 13.92
C ARG A 75 -1.07 -14.40 13.50
N ARG A 76 -0.29 -14.99 14.40
CA ARG A 76 1.12 -15.35 14.17
C ARG A 76 1.29 -16.86 14.35
N ARG A 77 1.91 -17.53 13.38
CA ARG A 77 2.09 -19.00 13.37
C ARG A 77 2.82 -19.52 14.62
N ALA A 78 3.84 -18.78 15.07
CA ALA A 78 4.66 -19.17 16.22
C ALA A 78 4.06 -18.76 17.60
N ALA A 79 2.81 -18.31 17.66
CA ALA A 79 2.16 -17.92 18.91
C ALA A 79 1.97 -19.09 19.90
N SER A 80 1.79 -20.32 19.40
CA SER A 80 1.70 -21.53 20.22
C SER A 80 3.01 -21.91 20.91
N HIS A 81 4.16 -21.44 20.40
CA HIS A 81 5.47 -21.72 20.96
C HIS A 81 6.02 -20.57 21.79
N ASN A 82 5.69 -19.32 21.46
CA ASN A 82 6.15 -18.12 22.15
C ASN A 82 4.97 -17.19 22.44
N ILE A 83 4.63 -17.09 23.73
CA ILE A 83 3.49 -16.33 24.24
C ILE A 83 3.66 -14.83 24.03
N LYS A 84 4.90 -14.33 23.92
CA LYS A 84 5.16 -12.91 23.69
C LYS A 84 4.69 -12.42 22.31
N ARG A 85 4.33 -13.33 21.39
CA ARG A 85 3.81 -13.01 20.05
C ARG A 85 2.32 -12.70 20.00
N ILE A 86 1.60 -12.79 21.12
CA ILE A 86 0.21 -12.36 21.25
C ILE A 86 0.10 -11.08 22.12
N PRO A 87 -0.99 -10.31 21.98
CA PRO A 87 -1.24 -9.11 22.78
C PRO A 87 -1.23 -9.40 24.28
N ALA A 88 -0.76 -8.44 25.08
CA ALA A 88 -0.59 -8.59 26.54
C ALA A 88 -1.84 -9.11 27.24
N ARG A 89 -3.02 -8.55 26.93
CA ARG A 89 -4.33 -8.95 27.49
C ARG A 89 -4.70 -10.43 27.30
N LEU A 90 -4.12 -11.12 26.32
CA LEU A 90 -4.40 -12.54 26.05
C LEU A 90 -3.30 -13.47 26.59
N ARG A 91 -2.19 -12.92 27.12
CA ARG A 91 -1.03 -13.71 27.55
C ARG A 91 -1.36 -14.58 28.75
N GLU A 92 -2.08 -14.06 29.73
CA GLU A 92 -2.45 -14.83 30.94
C GLU A 92 -3.30 -16.05 30.60
N ARG A 93 -4.34 -15.86 29.78
CA ARG A 93 -5.18 -16.95 29.25
C ARG A 93 -4.32 -17.97 28.50
N ALA A 94 -3.42 -17.52 27.63
CA ALA A 94 -2.52 -18.41 26.89
C ALA A 94 -1.54 -19.17 27.81
N ILE A 95 -1.00 -18.54 28.85
CA ILE A 95 -0.15 -19.20 29.85
C ILE A 95 -0.94 -20.30 30.57
N ALA A 96 -2.17 -20.00 30.99
CA ALA A 96 -3.04 -20.98 31.65
C ALA A 96 -3.36 -22.17 30.71
N GLU A 97 -3.74 -21.90 29.46
CA GLU A 97 -3.97 -22.93 28.43
C GLU A 97 -2.71 -23.78 28.16
N MET A 98 -1.54 -23.15 28.11
CA MET A 98 -0.26 -23.83 27.87
C MET A 98 0.18 -24.65 29.08
N LYS A 99 -0.01 -24.18 30.31
CA LYS A 99 0.25 -24.98 31.54
C LYS A 99 -0.62 -26.23 31.59
N LYS A 100 -1.91 -26.11 31.23
CA LYS A 100 -2.82 -27.26 31.10
C LYS A 100 -2.37 -28.24 30.02
N SER A 101 -1.83 -27.74 28.91
CA SER A 101 -1.36 -28.57 27.78
C SER A 101 0.07 -29.12 27.97
N ALA A 102 0.88 -28.52 28.84
CA ALA A 102 2.30 -28.80 29.05
C ALA A 102 2.57 -30.09 29.85
N GLN A 103 1.52 -30.68 30.43
CA GLN A 103 1.60 -31.93 31.19
C GLN A 103 2.16 -33.13 30.39
N SER A 104 2.37 -33.00 29.07
CA SER A 104 2.85 -34.09 28.21
C SER A 104 4.28 -33.95 27.63
N SER A 105 5.17 -33.09 28.19
CA SER A 105 6.68 -33.11 28.03
C SER A 105 7.37 -31.75 27.87
N LYS A 106 6.68 -30.59 27.92
CA LYS A 106 7.29 -29.28 27.59
C LYS A 106 7.14 -28.28 28.74
N THR A 107 8.24 -27.92 29.41
CA THR A 107 8.23 -26.84 30.41
C THR A 107 8.27 -25.47 29.74
N LEU A 108 7.52 -24.52 30.32
CA LEU A 108 7.57 -23.12 29.94
C LEU A 108 8.78 -22.47 30.64
N GLY A 109 9.85 -22.17 29.91
CA GLY A 109 10.99 -21.44 30.49
C GLY A 109 10.63 -19.98 30.80
N GLU A 110 11.42 -19.31 31.63
CA GLU A 110 11.27 -17.89 32.02
C GLU A 110 11.10 -16.93 30.82
N THR A 111 11.66 -17.31 29.67
CA THR A 111 11.56 -16.54 28.43
C THR A 111 10.17 -16.57 27.77
N GLY A 112 9.21 -17.36 28.27
CA GLY A 112 7.86 -17.51 27.71
C GLY A 112 7.81 -18.39 26.45
N ARG A 113 8.80 -19.28 26.29
CA ARG A 113 8.92 -20.22 25.16
C ARG A 113 8.79 -21.66 25.65
N LEU A 114 8.10 -22.51 24.87
CA LEU A 114 8.16 -23.96 25.05
C LEU A 114 9.53 -24.46 24.56
N THR A 115 10.37 -24.96 25.45
CA THR A 115 11.73 -25.39 25.12
C THR A 115 11.87 -26.90 25.29
N ASN A 116 12.19 -27.60 24.19
CA ASN A 116 12.78 -28.96 24.21
C ASN A 116 13.83 -29.18 23.10
N ALA A 117 14.15 -28.16 22.29
CA ALA A 117 15.03 -28.33 21.12
C ALA A 117 16.41 -27.72 21.36
N LYS A 118 17.46 -28.55 21.40
CA LYS A 118 18.86 -28.11 21.25
C LYS A 118 18.94 -27.25 19.97
N LYS A 119 19.53 -26.05 20.06
CA LYS A 119 19.74 -25.19 18.88
C LYS A 119 20.49 -25.99 17.81
N SER A 120 19.96 -26.03 16.58
CA SER A 120 20.56 -26.79 15.49
C SER A 120 21.99 -26.29 15.21
N ARG A 121 22.87 -27.18 14.70
CA ARG A 121 24.24 -26.80 14.31
C ARG A 121 24.25 -25.62 13.32
N ARG A 122 23.29 -25.58 12.40
CA ARG A 122 23.10 -24.47 11.44
C ARG A 122 22.79 -23.13 12.13
N TYR A 123 22.02 -23.13 13.22
CA TYR A 123 21.76 -21.93 14.01
C TYR A 123 23.03 -21.41 14.70
N LYS A 124 23.84 -22.32 15.24
CA LYS A 124 25.10 -21.97 15.94
C LYS A 124 26.17 -21.43 14.98
N ARG A 125 26.19 -21.92 13.73
CA ARG A 125 27.13 -21.51 12.67
C ARG A 125 26.66 -20.31 11.85
N ARG A 126 25.55 -19.67 12.22
CA ARG A 126 25.11 -18.48 11.52
C ARG A 126 26.06 -17.34 11.91
N ASN A 127 26.92 -16.93 10.99
CA ASN A 127 27.70 -15.70 11.14
C ASN A 127 26.72 -14.57 11.49
N ALA A 128 27.11 -13.71 12.44
CA ALA A 128 26.31 -12.55 12.78
C ALA A 128 26.05 -11.76 11.49
N SER A 129 24.78 -11.58 11.13
CA SER A 129 24.40 -10.93 9.87
C SER A 129 24.92 -9.49 9.88
N GLY A 130 25.95 -9.23 9.11
CA GLY A 130 26.58 -7.92 9.00
C GLY A 130 26.11 -7.17 7.76
N ARG A 131 26.34 -5.85 7.78
CA ARG A 131 26.20 -4.95 6.62
C ARG A 131 26.95 -5.48 5.39
N ALA A 132 28.14 -6.04 5.59
CA ALA A 132 28.95 -6.67 4.54
C ALA A 132 28.26 -7.84 3.82
N GLU A 133 27.43 -8.63 4.51
CA GLU A 133 26.67 -9.70 3.84
C GLU A 133 25.58 -9.12 2.95
N PHE A 134 24.97 -7.99 3.34
CA PHE A 134 23.98 -7.29 2.51
C PHE A 134 24.65 -6.63 1.31
N GLU A 135 25.78 -5.95 1.49
CA GLU A 135 26.56 -5.36 0.40
C GLU A 135 26.97 -6.44 -0.63
N ARG A 136 27.44 -7.61 -0.16
CA ARG A 136 27.75 -8.75 -1.04
C ARG A 136 26.53 -9.26 -1.82
N ARG A 137 25.33 -9.23 -1.22
CA ARG A 137 24.07 -9.67 -1.87
C ARG A 137 23.48 -8.61 -2.81
N GLN A 138 23.84 -7.35 -2.63
CA GLN A 138 23.51 -6.23 -3.51
C GLN A 138 24.40 -6.19 -4.75
N HIS A 139 25.48 -6.96 -4.80
CA HIS A 139 26.32 -7.01 -5.98
C HIS A 139 25.51 -7.42 -7.23
N GLY A 140 25.58 -6.60 -8.28
CA GLY A 140 24.85 -6.77 -9.53
C GLY A 140 23.42 -6.25 -9.54
N LYS A 141 22.88 -5.76 -8.41
CA LYS A 141 21.51 -5.22 -8.35
C LYS A 141 21.27 -4.22 -7.24
N ARG A 142 20.55 -3.15 -7.58
CA ARG A 142 20.14 -2.14 -6.60
C ARG A 142 19.09 -2.70 -5.64
N TRP A 143 19.31 -2.53 -4.34
CA TRP A 143 18.26 -2.72 -3.34
C TRP A 143 17.74 -1.35 -2.94
N LEU A 144 16.41 -1.18 -2.94
CA LEU A 144 15.79 0.00 -2.36
C LEU A 144 16.06 0.05 -0.85
N GLU A 145 15.96 1.23 -0.27
CA GLU A 145 16.19 1.52 1.15
C GLU A 145 15.24 0.68 2.02
N THR A 146 14.02 0.44 1.53
CA THR A 146 12.99 -0.36 2.19
C THR A 146 13.08 -1.87 1.89
N HIS A 147 14.08 -2.33 1.13
CA HIS A 147 14.16 -3.70 0.62
C HIS A 147 14.00 -4.76 1.72
N VAL A 148 14.67 -4.58 2.87
CA VAL A 148 14.59 -5.55 3.98
C VAL A 148 13.17 -5.64 4.56
N TRP A 149 12.42 -4.53 4.56
CA TRP A 149 11.03 -4.52 5.03
C TRP A 149 10.10 -5.24 4.06
N HIS A 150 10.27 -4.98 2.75
CA HIS A 150 9.52 -5.61 1.68
C HIS A 150 9.84 -7.10 1.56
N ALA A 151 11.12 -7.50 1.57
CA ALA A 151 11.53 -8.90 1.50
C ALA A 151 10.99 -9.77 2.65
N LYS A 152 10.65 -9.17 3.80
CA LYS A 152 10.02 -9.87 4.93
C LYS A 152 8.51 -10.09 4.75
N ARG A 153 7.85 -9.33 3.88
CA ARG A 153 6.37 -9.25 3.78
C ARG A 153 5.83 -9.55 2.40
N MET A 154 6.66 -9.43 1.38
CA MET A 154 6.32 -9.53 -0.03
C MET A 154 7.33 -10.44 -0.73
N ARG A 155 6.92 -10.99 -1.88
CA ARG A 155 7.80 -11.63 -2.84
C ARG A 155 8.59 -10.54 -3.56
N MET A 156 9.91 -10.69 -3.56
CA MET A 156 10.81 -9.80 -4.29
C MET A 156 11.09 -10.36 -5.68
N CYS A 157 11.14 -9.48 -6.67
CA CYS A 157 11.54 -9.76 -8.04
C CYS A 157 12.68 -8.81 -8.44
N GLU A 158 13.50 -9.24 -9.40
CA GLU A 158 14.56 -8.41 -9.97
C GLU A 158 14.08 -7.86 -11.30
N LEU A 159 13.92 -6.54 -11.37
CA LEU A 159 13.44 -5.81 -12.55
C LEU A 159 14.33 -4.59 -12.76
N TRP A 160 14.79 -4.36 -14.00
CA TRP A 160 15.62 -3.20 -14.36
C TRP A 160 16.84 -3.04 -13.44
N ASN A 161 17.56 -4.14 -13.21
CA ASN A 161 18.70 -4.23 -12.28
C ASN A 161 18.40 -3.75 -10.85
N THR A 162 17.12 -3.73 -10.44
CA THR A 162 16.64 -3.29 -9.13
C THR A 162 15.73 -4.34 -8.50
N MET A 163 15.85 -4.56 -7.20
CA MET A 163 15.00 -5.49 -6.47
C MET A 163 13.70 -4.82 -6.02
N VAL A 164 12.58 -5.15 -6.65
CA VAL A 164 11.26 -4.57 -6.42
C VAL A 164 10.31 -5.60 -5.80
N ALA A 165 9.37 -5.12 -4.98
CA ALA A 165 8.34 -5.95 -4.38
C ALA A 165 7.21 -6.23 -5.40
N GLU A 166 6.95 -7.51 -5.69
CA GLU A 166 5.97 -7.93 -6.70
C GLU A 166 4.58 -8.13 -6.06
N THR A 167 4.50 -9.00 -5.06
CA THR A 167 3.22 -9.40 -4.45
C THR A 167 3.35 -9.58 -2.93
N PRO A 168 2.36 -9.17 -2.12
CA PRO A 168 2.38 -9.45 -0.69
C PRO A 168 2.20 -10.95 -0.42
N ASN A 169 2.83 -11.44 0.66
CA ASN A 169 2.73 -12.85 1.07
C ASN A 169 1.31 -13.21 1.58
N GLU A 170 0.53 -12.21 1.98
CA GLU A 170 -0.88 -12.37 2.34
C GLU A 170 -1.77 -12.19 1.11
N ARG A 171 -2.83 -12.98 0.99
CA ARG A 171 -3.83 -12.83 -0.07
C ARG A 171 -4.71 -11.61 0.22
N SER A 172 -4.20 -10.42 -0.11
CA SER A 172 -4.81 -9.13 0.23
C SER A 172 -5.29 -8.32 -0.97
N HIS A 173 -5.36 -8.87 -2.19
CA HIS A 173 -5.76 -8.11 -3.39
C HIS A 173 -7.07 -7.31 -3.24
N ARG A 174 -8.14 -7.94 -2.73
CA ARG A 174 -9.42 -7.23 -2.47
C ARG A 174 -9.31 -6.21 -1.33
N ALA A 175 -8.45 -6.48 -0.35
CA ALA A 175 -8.23 -5.56 0.76
C ALA A 175 -7.44 -4.33 0.28
N ALA A 176 -6.42 -4.51 -0.57
CA ALA A 176 -5.65 -3.44 -1.20
C ALA A 176 -6.55 -2.55 -2.08
N TYR A 177 -7.43 -3.15 -2.90
CA TYR A 177 -8.40 -2.39 -3.69
C TYR A 177 -9.34 -1.54 -2.82
N ARG A 178 -9.90 -2.12 -1.74
CA ARG A 178 -10.74 -1.36 -0.80
C ARG A 178 -9.94 -0.29 -0.07
N ALA A 179 -8.67 -0.56 0.25
CA ALA A 179 -7.80 0.41 0.91
C ALA A 179 -7.54 1.61 0.01
N ALA A 180 -7.22 1.40 -1.28
CA ALA A 180 -7.02 2.47 -2.24
C ALA A 180 -8.30 3.28 -2.54
N LYS A 181 -9.49 2.68 -2.37
CA LYS A 181 -10.76 3.38 -2.62
C LYS A 181 -11.29 4.14 -1.40
N GLU A 182 -11.22 3.52 -0.22
CA GLU A 182 -11.93 3.97 0.99
C GLU A 182 -10.99 4.34 2.14
N ASN A 183 -9.72 3.94 2.07
CA ASN A 183 -8.74 4.18 3.15
C ASN A 183 -7.46 4.76 2.55
N THR A 184 -6.33 4.10 2.77
CA THR A 184 -5.02 4.58 2.34
C THR A 184 -4.19 3.40 1.87
N HIS A 185 -3.52 3.57 0.74
CA HIS A 185 -2.58 2.59 0.21
C HIS A 185 -1.26 3.28 -0.15
N ILE A 186 -0.14 2.74 0.32
CA ILE A 186 1.20 3.29 0.04
C ILE A 186 1.96 2.32 -0.85
N GLN A 187 2.62 2.85 -1.88
CA GLN A 187 3.54 2.13 -2.75
C GLN A 187 4.92 2.77 -2.71
N ASP A 188 5.95 1.94 -2.65
CA ASP A 188 7.32 2.39 -2.82
C ASP A 188 7.63 2.45 -4.32
N VAL A 189 7.89 3.66 -4.81
CA VAL A 189 8.20 3.95 -6.22
C VAL A 189 9.63 4.50 -6.37
N SER A 190 10.50 4.23 -5.41
CA SER A 190 11.89 4.71 -5.41
C SER A 190 12.78 4.06 -6.48
N TYR A 191 12.23 3.09 -7.22
CA TYR A 191 12.89 2.49 -8.39
C TYR A 191 12.79 3.35 -9.65
N TYR A 192 11.96 4.40 -9.67
CA TYR A 192 11.98 5.37 -10.77
C TYR A 192 13.32 6.11 -10.80
N ALA A 193 13.82 6.37 -12.00
CA ALA A 193 15.00 7.18 -12.18
C ALA A 193 14.62 8.67 -12.14
N MET A 194 15.45 9.47 -11.48
CA MET A 194 15.28 10.90 -11.29
C MET A 194 16.46 11.63 -11.92
N LEU A 195 16.20 12.29 -13.05
CA LEU A 195 17.17 13.14 -13.73
C LEU A 195 16.93 14.59 -13.32
N GLU A 196 17.97 15.26 -12.86
CA GLU A 196 17.95 16.67 -12.52
C GLU A 196 18.56 17.48 -13.66
N LEU A 197 17.80 18.49 -14.11
CA LEU A 197 18.19 19.42 -15.16
C LEU A 197 18.32 20.82 -14.54
N THR A 198 19.53 21.36 -14.52
CA THR A 198 19.82 22.66 -13.90
C THR A 198 20.32 23.64 -14.95
N GLY A 199 19.70 24.81 -15.03
CA GLY A 199 20.07 25.86 -15.98
C GLY A 199 18.99 26.95 -16.11
N PRO A 200 19.14 27.89 -17.05
CA PRO A 200 18.11 28.89 -17.33
C PRO A 200 16.81 28.24 -17.80
N GLU A 201 15.67 28.77 -17.37
CA GLU A 201 14.35 28.19 -17.70
C GLU A 201 14.14 28.04 -19.22
N ALA A 202 14.44 29.09 -19.98
CA ALA A 202 14.32 29.09 -21.43
C ALA A 202 15.20 28.02 -22.09
N ALA A 203 16.38 27.75 -21.53
CA ALA A 203 17.31 26.75 -22.04
C ALA A 203 16.77 25.32 -21.82
N ILE A 204 16.25 25.02 -20.63
CA ILE A 204 15.64 23.72 -20.31
C ILE A 204 14.41 23.47 -21.19
N VAL A 205 13.56 24.49 -21.39
CA VAL A 205 12.39 24.38 -22.27
C VAL A 205 12.81 24.16 -23.73
N ALA A 206 13.83 24.87 -24.21
CA ALA A 206 14.36 24.70 -25.55
C ALA A 206 14.97 23.31 -25.77
N LEU A 207 15.62 22.74 -24.75
CA LEU A 207 16.17 21.38 -24.77
C LEU A 207 15.07 20.32 -24.89
N LEU A 208 13.98 20.47 -24.12
CA LEU A 208 12.91 19.47 -24.08
C LEU A 208 11.96 19.56 -25.28
N ARG A 209 11.78 20.74 -25.87
CA ARG A 209 10.80 20.97 -26.96
C ARG A 209 10.94 20.00 -28.15
N PRO A 210 12.14 19.65 -28.66
CA PRO A 210 12.30 18.68 -29.75
C PRO A 210 12.05 17.22 -29.34
N LEU A 211 12.03 16.93 -28.05
CA LEU A 211 11.80 15.59 -27.48
C LEU A 211 10.33 15.35 -27.13
N LEU A 212 9.52 16.41 -27.08
CA LEU A 212 8.12 16.36 -26.71
C LEU A 212 7.22 16.35 -27.94
N SER A 213 6.00 15.82 -27.76
CA SER A 213 4.94 15.99 -28.76
C SER A 213 4.61 17.48 -28.93
N PRO A 214 4.48 17.99 -30.16
CA PRO A 214 4.04 19.37 -30.42
C PRO A 214 2.64 19.69 -29.86
N THR A 215 1.84 18.66 -29.55
CA THR A 215 0.45 18.80 -29.07
C THR A 215 0.33 18.68 -27.55
N GLU A 216 1.36 18.17 -26.87
CA GLU A 216 1.30 17.97 -25.42
C GLU A 216 1.51 19.26 -24.62
N LEU A 217 0.82 19.32 -23.47
CA LEU A 217 1.00 20.34 -22.45
C LEU A 217 2.48 20.38 -22.01
N THR A 218 3.20 21.41 -22.44
CA THR A 218 4.64 21.53 -22.21
C THR A 218 4.94 21.91 -20.75
N VAL A 219 6.15 21.57 -20.29
CA VAL A 219 6.75 22.03 -19.03
C VAL A 219 6.74 23.56 -18.82
N ALA A 220 6.61 24.33 -19.91
CA ALA A 220 6.58 25.79 -19.92
C ALA A 220 5.20 26.40 -19.64
N MET A 221 4.15 25.59 -19.54
CA MET A 221 2.81 26.11 -19.29
C MET A 221 2.70 26.67 -17.86
N ARG A 222 1.98 27.79 -17.70
CA ARG A 222 1.73 28.48 -16.41
C ARG A 222 1.40 27.55 -15.22
N PRO A 223 0.57 26.49 -15.33
CA PRO A 223 0.27 25.62 -14.19
C PRO A 223 1.47 24.80 -13.68
N TYR A 224 2.49 24.55 -14.50
CA TYR A 224 3.64 23.72 -14.15
C TYR A 224 4.87 24.55 -13.75
N ILE A 225 5.05 25.73 -14.36
CA ILE A 225 6.23 26.58 -14.19
C ILE A 225 6.46 27.05 -12.75
N GLY A 226 5.40 27.10 -11.94
CA GLY A 226 5.46 27.46 -10.52
C GLY A 226 5.88 26.31 -9.60
N GLY A 227 6.10 25.10 -10.12
CA GLY A 227 6.49 23.92 -9.33
C GLY A 227 5.38 23.33 -8.45
N ALA A 228 4.15 23.84 -8.53
CA ALA A 228 3.02 23.35 -7.74
C ALA A 228 2.39 22.06 -8.29
N ARG A 229 2.67 21.70 -9.55
CA ARG A 229 2.08 20.55 -10.23
C ARG A 229 3.13 19.81 -11.06
N MET A 230 3.03 18.49 -11.08
CA MET A 230 3.81 17.65 -11.99
C MET A 230 3.23 17.72 -13.40
N ALA A 231 4.10 17.90 -14.40
CA ALA A 231 3.76 17.87 -15.82
C ALA A 231 3.91 16.43 -16.35
N PRO A 232 2.84 15.78 -16.83
CA PRO A 232 2.96 14.53 -17.55
C PRO A 232 3.53 14.81 -18.95
N LEU A 233 4.51 14.02 -19.37
CA LEU A 233 5.22 14.19 -20.63
C LEU A 233 5.33 12.84 -21.34
N THR A 234 5.32 12.85 -22.67
CA THR A 234 5.71 11.71 -23.48
C THR A 234 7.01 12.06 -24.22
N LEU A 235 8.08 11.33 -23.91
CA LEU A 235 9.39 11.59 -24.48
C LEU A 235 9.61 10.78 -25.76
N HIS A 236 10.13 11.45 -26.78
CA HIS A 236 10.56 10.91 -28.06
C HIS A 236 12.03 11.23 -28.30
N ARG A 237 12.66 10.47 -29.20
CA ARG A 237 13.97 10.86 -29.76
C ARG A 237 13.84 12.21 -30.49
N LYS A 238 14.93 12.97 -30.47
CA LYS A 238 14.97 14.34 -31.02
C LYS A 238 14.40 14.40 -32.44
N GLY A 239 13.31 15.16 -32.62
CA GLY A 239 12.70 15.41 -33.93
C GLY A 239 12.07 14.20 -34.62
N MET A 240 11.94 13.06 -33.93
CA MET A 240 11.38 11.84 -34.51
C MET A 240 9.87 11.68 -34.31
N TYR A 241 9.20 12.63 -33.65
CA TYR A 241 7.75 12.58 -33.42
C TYR A 241 6.97 12.44 -34.74
N PRO A 242 5.99 11.51 -34.85
CA PRO A 242 5.42 10.66 -33.79
C PRO A 242 6.14 9.31 -33.57
N GLN A 243 7.19 9.01 -34.32
CA GLN A 243 8.02 7.82 -34.16
C GLN A 243 9.06 8.00 -33.02
N GLY A 244 9.87 6.97 -32.74
CA GLY A 244 10.98 7.06 -31.79
C GLY A 244 10.58 7.30 -30.33
N LEU A 245 9.45 6.73 -29.88
CA LEU A 245 8.98 6.81 -28.50
C LEU A 245 10.01 6.24 -27.51
N LEU A 246 10.38 7.02 -26.49
CA LEU A 246 11.20 6.58 -25.37
C LEU A 246 10.33 6.10 -24.20
N GLY A 247 9.22 6.82 -23.93
CA GLY A 247 8.24 6.44 -22.92
C GLY A 247 7.62 7.64 -22.18
N PRO A 248 6.71 7.38 -21.24
CA PRO A 248 6.13 8.40 -20.40
C PRO A 248 7.14 8.88 -19.35
N ALA A 249 7.10 10.17 -19.06
CA ALA A 249 7.87 10.82 -18.01
C ALA A 249 7.00 11.81 -17.25
N THR A 250 7.43 12.19 -16.05
CA THR A 250 6.78 13.26 -15.30
C THR A 250 7.82 14.26 -14.85
N ALA A 251 7.62 15.53 -15.17
CA ALA A 251 8.52 16.61 -14.81
C ALA A 251 7.96 17.46 -13.66
N LEU A 252 8.81 17.93 -12.76
CA LEU A 252 8.46 18.82 -11.67
C LEU A 252 9.51 19.92 -11.56
N TRP A 253 9.08 21.18 -11.65
CA TRP A 253 9.95 22.32 -11.38
C TRP A 253 10.17 22.49 -9.88
N GLN A 254 11.41 22.75 -9.48
CA GLN A 254 11.70 23.18 -8.13
C GLN A 254 11.13 24.61 -7.93
N PRO A 255 10.29 24.85 -6.91
CA PRO A 255 9.80 26.19 -6.61
C PRO A 255 10.96 27.10 -6.22
N GLY A 256 11.16 28.20 -6.94
CA GLY A 256 12.24 29.14 -6.69
C GLY A 256 12.03 30.50 -7.35
N PRO A 257 12.53 31.60 -6.75
CA PRO A 257 12.25 32.98 -7.16
C PRO A 257 13.05 33.44 -8.38
N THR A 258 14.17 32.79 -8.71
CA THR A 258 15.07 33.19 -9.81
C THR A 258 14.83 32.37 -11.08
N ALA A 259 14.72 33.04 -12.22
CA ALA A 259 14.56 32.42 -13.54
C ALA A 259 15.91 32.02 -14.20
N ASP A 260 17.01 32.63 -13.74
CA ASP A 260 18.34 32.49 -14.34
C ASP A 260 18.97 31.12 -14.08
N CYS A 261 18.63 30.48 -12.96
CA CYS A 261 19.05 29.12 -12.63
C CYS A 261 17.88 28.41 -11.95
N ARG A 262 17.22 27.53 -12.70
CA ARG A 262 16.13 26.69 -12.25
C ARG A 262 16.50 25.23 -12.37
N THR A 263 15.88 24.44 -11.49
CA THR A 263 16.05 22.99 -11.45
C THR A 263 14.73 22.35 -11.86
N LEU A 264 14.81 21.44 -12.83
CA LEU A 264 13.70 20.60 -13.24
C LEU A 264 14.04 19.14 -12.94
N TRP A 265 13.20 18.49 -12.15
CA TRP A 265 13.30 17.06 -11.89
C TRP A 265 12.45 16.30 -12.89
N LEU A 266 13.07 15.41 -13.65
CA LEU A 266 12.45 14.56 -14.63
C LEU A 266 12.45 13.11 -14.11
N ARG A 267 11.27 12.63 -13.75
CA ARG A 267 11.05 11.26 -13.31
C ARG A 267 10.74 10.38 -14.52
N VAL A 268 11.54 9.34 -14.73
CA VAL A 268 11.43 8.40 -15.85
C VAL A 268 11.47 6.97 -15.35
N HIS A 269 10.82 6.08 -16.09
CA HIS A 269 10.86 4.67 -15.77
C HIS A 269 12.29 4.10 -15.95
N PRO A 270 12.80 3.23 -15.06
CA PRO A 270 14.19 2.75 -15.10
C PRO A 270 14.53 1.94 -16.36
N ALA A 271 13.55 1.32 -17.03
CA ALA A 271 13.79 0.65 -18.31
C ALA A 271 14.21 1.62 -19.43
N SER A 272 13.77 2.88 -19.35
CA SER A 272 14.00 3.92 -20.35
C SER A 272 15.00 4.98 -19.88
N SER A 273 15.52 4.90 -18.66
CA SER A 273 16.36 5.94 -18.06
C SER A 273 17.63 6.18 -18.87
N ASP A 274 18.33 5.12 -19.23
CA ASP A 274 19.61 5.20 -19.96
C ASP A 274 19.39 5.78 -21.36
N ALA A 275 18.30 5.37 -22.02
CA ALA A 275 17.94 5.89 -23.34
C ALA A 275 17.58 7.38 -23.28
N VAL A 276 16.82 7.81 -22.27
CA VAL A 276 16.46 9.22 -22.07
C VAL A 276 17.68 10.06 -21.71
N ALA A 277 18.54 9.60 -20.80
CA ALA A 277 19.75 10.32 -20.41
C ALA A 277 20.70 10.50 -21.60
N ASN A 278 20.89 9.47 -22.42
CA ASN A 278 21.70 9.55 -23.64
C ASN A 278 21.11 10.53 -24.67
N GLU A 279 19.79 10.52 -24.87
CA GLU A 279 19.14 11.46 -25.80
C GLU A 279 19.17 12.91 -25.29
N LEU A 280 19.05 13.12 -23.97
CA LEU A 280 19.21 14.45 -23.39
C LEU A 280 20.64 14.97 -23.53
N ASN A 281 21.66 14.14 -23.27
CA ASN A 281 23.06 14.51 -23.46
C ASN A 281 23.35 14.86 -24.94
N ARG A 282 22.85 14.04 -25.89
CA ARG A 282 22.96 14.33 -27.33
C ARG A 282 22.26 15.64 -27.71
N ALA A 283 21.12 15.94 -27.09
CA ALA A 283 20.39 17.17 -27.37
C ALA A 283 21.15 18.40 -26.86
N VAL A 284 21.82 18.29 -25.69
CA VAL A 284 22.71 19.33 -25.16
C VAL A 284 23.93 19.54 -26.07
N GLU A 285 24.63 18.47 -26.47
CA GLU A 285 25.79 18.56 -27.38
C GLU A 285 25.44 19.18 -28.73
N ALA A 286 24.26 18.89 -29.26
CA ALA A 286 23.80 19.45 -30.53
C ALA A 286 23.37 20.92 -30.43
N GLN A 287 23.23 21.47 -29.22
CA GLN A 287 22.86 22.86 -28.95
C GLN A 287 23.95 23.49 -28.06
N ASN A 288 25.14 23.71 -28.63
CA ASN A 288 26.34 24.21 -27.97
C ASN A 288 26.16 25.44 -27.05
N ASP A 289 25.08 26.23 -27.24
CA ASP A 289 24.78 27.43 -26.46
C ASP A 289 23.93 27.18 -25.19
N LEU A 290 23.46 25.96 -24.94
CA LEU A 290 22.61 25.66 -23.79
C LEU A 290 23.44 25.36 -22.54
N GLN A 291 23.42 26.29 -21.57
CA GLN A 291 24.00 26.11 -20.23
C GLN A 291 23.12 25.22 -19.35
N VAL A 292 22.90 23.96 -19.73
CA VAL A 292 22.10 22.98 -18.97
C VAL A 292 22.97 21.84 -18.49
N LYS A 293 23.00 21.62 -17.17
CA LYS A 293 23.66 20.49 -16.52
C LYS A 293 22.64 19.38 -16.25
N ILE A 294 23.01 18.14 -16.58
CA ILE A 294 22.19 16.95 -16.36
C ILE A 294 22.88 16.09 -15.29
N THR A 295 22.17 15.77 -14.21
CA THR A 295 22.65 14.94 -13.10
C THR A 295 21.66 13.82 -12.79
N ASP A 296 22.14 12.60 -12.59
CA ASP A 296 21.30 11.49 -12.11
C ASP A 296 21.30 11.48 -10.57
N ILE A 297 20.15 11.79 -9.97
CA ILE A 297 19.94 11.84 -8.52
C ILE A 297 19.08 10.68 -8.01
N SER A 298 18.94 9.61 -8.80
CA SER A 298 18.09 8.46 -8.50
C SER A 298 18.42 7.75 -7.18
N GLN A 299 19.64 7.89 -6.66
CA GLN A 299 20.07 7.31 -5.39
C GLN A 299 19.98 8.26 -4.20
N GLU A 300 19.74 9.55 -4.44
CA GLU A 300 19.65 10.57 -3.40
C GLU A 300 18.21 10.77 -2.93
N LEU A 301 17.24 10.52 -3.82
CA LEU A 301 15.82 10.69 -3.55
C LEU A 301 15.09 9.35 -3.42
N VAL A 302 14.19 9.30 -2.44
CA VAL A 302 13.27 8.18 -2.18
C VAL A 302 11.86 8.69 -2.39
N SER A 303 11.03 7.93 -3.10
CA SER A 303 9.69 8.35 -3.49
C SER A 303 8.65 7.31 -3.12
N PHE A 304 7.56 7.78 -2.52
CA PHE A 304 6.41 6.96 -2.17
C PHE A 304 5.15 7.55 -2.80
N GLU A 305 4.30 6.69 -3.36
CA GLU A 305 3.00 7.08 -3.87
C GLU A 305 1.91 6.66 -2.88
N LEU A 306 1.02 7.61 -2.58
CA LEU A 306 -0.14 7.43 -1.74
C LEU A 306 -1.38 7.40 -2.65
N LEU A 307 -2.16 6.32 -2.55
CA LEU A 307 -3.44 6.13 -3.23
C LEU A 307 -4.59 6.17 -2.22
#